data_AF-A0A0H5RVX9-F1
#
_entry.id   AF-A0A0H5RVX9-F1
#
_cell.length_a   1.000
_cell.length_b   1.000
_cell.length_c   1.000
_cell.angle_alpha   90.00
_cell.angle_beta   90.00
_cell.angle_gamma   90.00
#
_symmetry.space_group_name_H-M   'P 1'
#
loop_
_entity.id
_entity.type
_entity.pdbx_description
1 polymer ?
#
loop_
_entity_poly.entity_id
_entity_poly.type
_entity_poly.pdbx_seq_one_letter_code
_entity_poly.pdbx_strand_id
1 'polypeptide(L)'
;IGLILMGIIIDLGGNPRRDRIGFRYWDPDNIENAPMGIYKTTGSKGIFLGFWAVMVNVLFAYMGTELIGVTVGEAQNPRKNIPKAIKRTFWRILVFYVGGVFIIGLI
;
A
#
# COMPACT_ATOMS: atom_id res chain seq x y z
N ILE A 1 -4.60 -0.59 -11.23
CA ILE A 1 -5.77 0.31 -11.41
C ILE A 1 -7.08 -0.47 -11.33
N GLY A 2 -7.29 -1.52 -12.15
CA GLY A 2 -8.52 -2.32 -12.11
C GLY A 2 -8.87 -2.89 -10.72
N LEU A 3 -7.89 -3.43 -9.99
CA LEU A 3 -8.10 -3.95 -8.62
C LEU A 3 -8.47 -2.87 -7.60
N ILE A 4 -7.90 -1.67 -7.73
CA ILE A 4 -8.19 -0.53 -6.85
C ILE A 4 -9.63 -0.07 -7.08
N LEU A 5 -10.04 0.07 -8.34
CA LEU A 5 -11.41 0.44 -8.69
C LEU A 5 -12.42 -0.62 -8.25
N MET A 6 -12.11 -1.90 -8.51
CA MET A 6 -12.94 -3.02 -8.06
C MET A 6 -13.10 -3.03 -6.54
N GLY A 7 -12.02 -2.79 -5.80
CA GLY A 7 -12.08 -2.73 -4.34
C GLY A 7 -12.94 -1.59 -3.83
N ILE A 8 -12.87 -0.39 -4.42
CA ILE A 8 -13.76 0.73 -4.08
C ILE A 8 -15.22 0.38 -4.41
N ILE A 9 -15.47 -0.29 -5.53
CA ILE A 9 -16.82 -0.72 -5.91
C ILE A 9 -17.38 -1.71 -4.88
N ILE A 10 -16.59 -2.68 -4.43
CA ILE A 10 -16.98 -3.63 -3.39
C ILE A 10 -17.25 -2.92 -2.07
N ASP A 11 -16.37 -2.01 -1.67
CA ASP A 11 -16.50 -1.23 -0.43
C ASP A 11 -17.80 -0.41 -0.38
N LEU A 12 -18.17 0.21 -1.51
CA LEU A 12 -19.38 1.02 -1.66
C LEU A 12 -20.67 0.20 -1.87
N GLY A 13 -20.62 -1.13 -1.76
CA GLY A 13 -21.81 -1.99 -1.84
C GLY A 13 -22.03 -2.69 -3.18
N GLY A 14 -21.01 -2.73 -4.04
CA GLY A 14 -20.98 -3.58 -5.25
C GLY A 14 -20.80 -5.07 -4.96
N ASN A 15 -20.83 -5.49 -3.68
CA ASN A 15 -20.78 -6.91 -3.30
C ASN A 15 -22.16 -7.59 -3.50
N PRO A 16 -22.20 -8.94 -3.57
CA PRO A 16 -23.46 -9.68 -3.78
C PRO A 16 -24.54 -9.48 -2.70
N ARG A 17 -24.15 -9.04 -1.49
CA ARG A 17 -25.04 -8.72 -0.36
C ARG A 17 -25.57 -7.28 -0.38
N ARG A 18 -25.12 -6.43 -1.34
CA ARG A 18 -25.48 -5.01 -1.48
C ARG A 18 -25.29 -4.19 -0.20
N ASP A 19 -24.29 -4.54 0.60
CA ASP A 19 -23.98 -3.87 1.87
C ASP A 19 -22.68 -3.08 1.76
N ARG A 20 -22.66 -1.87 2.33
CA ARG A 20 -21.49 -0.99 2.35
C ARG A 20 -20.59 -1.39 3.51
N ILE A 21 -19.37 -1.81 3.21
CA ILE A 21 -18.38 -2.23 4.20
C ILE A 21 -17.77 -0.98 4.86
N GLY A 22 -17.09 -0.13 4.09
CA GLY A 22 -16.42 1.07 4.58
C GLY A 22 -15.39 0.74 5.67
N PHE A 23 -15.39 1.51 6.74
CA PHE A 23 -14.48 1.32 7.88
C PHE A 23 -14.95 0.26 8.88
N ARG A 24 -15.86 -0.65 8.49
CA ARG A 24 -16.41 -1.65 9.42
C ARG A 24 -15.36 -2.59 10.01
N TYR A 25 -14.30 -2.89 9.26
CA TYR A 25 -13.16 -3.69 9.74
C TYR A 25 -12.09 -2.87 10.49
N TRP A 26 -12.25 -1.54 10.54
CA TRP A 26 -11.38 -0.63 11.29
C TRP A 26 -11.95 -0.30 12.67
N ASP A 27 -12.69 -1.24 13.26
CA ASP A 27 -13.30 -1.08 14.57
C ASP A 27 -12.26 -1.24 15.70
N PRO A 28 -12.06 -0.24 16.57
CA PRO A 28 -11.14 -0.34 17.71
C PRO A 28 -11.51 -1.43 18.71
N ASP A 29 -12.74 -1.95 18.70
CA ASP A 29 -13.16 -3.04 19.58
C ASP A 29 -12.80 -4.44 19.02
N ASN A 30 -12.45 -4.54 17.73
CA ASN A 30 -12.16 -5.81 17.05
C ASN A 30 -10.74 -5.83 16.43
N ILE A 31 -9.75 -5.40 17.21
CA ILE A 31 -8.34 -5.25 16.80
C ILE A 31 -7.73 -6.55 16.24
N GLU A 32 -8.22 -7.73 16.63
CA GLU A 32 -7.67 -9.00 16.14
C GLU A 32 -7.82 -9.17 14.61
N ASN A 33 -8.92 -8.66 14.05
CA ASN A 33 -9.23 -8.74 12.61
C ASN A 33 -9.02 -7.41 11.89
N ALA A 34 -8.55 -6.37 12.59
CA ALA A 34 -8.30 -5.09 11.99
C ALA A 34 -7.08 -5.15 11.05
N PRO A 35 -7.03 -4.33 9.98
CA PRO A 35 -5.91 -4.29 9.05
C PRO A 35 -4.55 -3.97 9.70
N MET A 36 -4.57 -3.28 10.84
CA MET A 36 -3.40 -3.03 11.70
C MET A 36 -3.53 -3.75 13.06
N GLY A 37 -4.00 -4.98 13.00
CA GLY A 37 -4.28 -5.81 14.16
C GLY A 37 -3.05 -6.47 14.78
N ILE A 38 -3.34 -7.35 15.73
CA ILE A 38 -2.34 -8.09 16.50
C ILE A 38 -1.67 -9.16 15.63
N TYR A 39 -0.34 -9.08 15.46
CA TYR A 39 0.41 -10.09 14.72
C TYR A 39 1.13 -11.07 15.68
N LYS A 40 0.66 -12.34 15.70
CA LYS A 40 1.23 -13.50 16.43
C LYS A 40 1.33 -13.42 17.96
N THR A 41 1.31 -12.23 18.57
CA THR A 41 1.44 -12.04 20.03
C THR A 41 0.58 -10.86 20.46
N THR A 42 -0.04 -10.88 21.64
CA THR A 42 -1.02 -9.86 22.07
C THR A 42 -0.38 -8.54 22.53
N GLY A 43 -1.18 -7.47 22.50
CA GLY A 43 -0.79 -6.12 22.94
C GLY A 43 0.16 -5.40 21.98
N SER A 44 0.83 -4.35 22.48
CA SER A 44 1.70 -3.47 21.67
C SER A 44 2.86 -4.21 20.99
N LYS A 45 3.29 -5.34 21.55
CA LYS A 45 4.32 -6.20 20.96
C LYS A 45 3.84 -6.84 19.66
N GLY A 46 2.57 -7.22 19.57
CA GLY A 46 1.96 -7.78 18.37
C GLY A 46 1.93 -6.81 17.21
N ILE A 47 1.50 -5.59 17.49
CA ILE A 47 1.43 -4.51 16.50
C ILE A 47 2.85 -4.20 15.97
N PHE A 48 3.83 -4.08 16.87
CA PHE A 48 5.23 -3.87 16.48
C PHE A 48 5.78 -5.02 15.63
N LEU A 49 5.47 -6.27 15.99
CA LEU A 49 5.93 -7.43 15.25
C LEU A 49 5.30 -7.51 13.86
N GLY A 50 4.04 -7.12 13.72
CA GLY A 50 3.35 -7.01 12.43
C GLY A 50 3.96 -5.93 11.54
N PHE A 51 4.23 -4.76 12.11
CA PHE A 51 4.97 -3.69 11.43
C PHE A 51 6.36 -4.17 10.96
N TRP A 52 7.10 -4.88 11.82
CA TRP A 52 8.41 -5.40 11.45
C TRP A 52 8.33 -6.49 10.38
N ALA A 53 7.34 -7.38 10.46
CA ALA A 53 7.16 -8.46 9.49
C ALA A 53 6.88 -7.94 8.07
N VAL A 54 6.15 -6.83 7.94
CA VAL A 54 5.87 -6.24 6.61
C VAL A 54 7.07 -5.50 6.01
N MET A 55 8.08 -5.10 6.80
CA MET A 55 9.28 -4.42 6.28
C MET A 55 9.99 -5.19 5.18
N VAL A 56 10.04 -6.53 5.28
CA VAL A 56 10.62 -7.36 4.24
C VAL A 56 9.85 -7.21 2.92
N ASN A 57 8.51 -7.29 2.97
CA ASN A 57 7.66 -7.07 1.79
C ASN A 57 7.80 -5.66 1.22
N VAL A 58 7.93 -4.65 2.09
CA VAL A 58 8.18 -3.27 1.67
C VAL A 58 9.50 -3.15 0.91
N LEU A 59 10.58 -3.78 1.39
CA LEU A 59 11.86 -3.78 0.69
C LEU A 59 11.73 -4.39 -0.72
N PHE A 60 11.03 -5.53 -0.85
CA PHE A 60 10.75 -6.14 -2.15
C PHE A 60 9.93 -5.22 -3.07
N ALA A 61 8.98 -4.47 -2.52
CA ALA A 61 8.18 -3.50 -3.28
C ALA A 61 8.99 -2.30 -3.81
N TYR A 62 10.05 -1.90 -3.11
CA TYR A 62 10.94 -0.81 -3.53
C TYR A 62 12.11 -1.27 -4.42
N MET A 63 12.34 -2.58 -4.56
CA MET A 63 13.32 -3.08 -5.53
C MET A 63 12.91 -2.67 -6.95
N GLY A 64 13.82 -1.97 -7.64
CA GLY A 64 13.58 -1.41 -8.97
C GLY A 64 13.60 0.12 -9.05
N THR A 65 13.55 0.84 -7.92
CA THR A 65 13.81 2.31 -7.93
C THR A 65 15.24 2.65 -8.34
N GLU A 66 16.17 1.70 -8.16
CA GLU A 66 17.58 1.77 -8.54
C GLU A 66 17.80 1.88 -10.05
N LEU A 67 16.85 1.39 -10.86
CA LEU A 67 16.93 1.44 -12.32
C LEU A 67 16.98 2.90 -12.84
N ILE A 68 16.36 3.83 -12.12
CA ILE A 68 16.43 5.26 -12.45
C ILE A 68 17.87 5.76 -12.35
N GLY A 69 18.65 5.24 -11.40
CA GLY A 69 20.07 5.54 -11.22
C GLY A 69 20.95 5.01 -12.35
N VAL A 70 20.68 3.80 -12.84
CA VAL A 70 21.43 3.19 -13.96
C VAL A 70 21.21 3.97 -15.26
N THR A 71 19.97 4.39 -15.51
CA THR A 71 19.62 5.15 -16.73
C THR A 71 20.05 6.62 -16.72
N VAL A 72 20.70 7.11 -15.65
CA VAL A 72 21.19 8.50 -15.56
C VAL A 72 22.18 8.82 -16.68
N GLY A 73 23.04 7.87 -17.05
CA GLY A 73 24.05 8.05 -18.10
C GLY A 73 23.47 8.14 -19.52
N GLU A 74 22.29 7.56 -19.74
CA GLU A 74 21.60 7.51 -21.05
C GLU A 74 20.50 8.58 -21.18
N ALA A 75 20.15 9.26 -20.07
CA ALA A 75 19.09 10.24 -20.05
C ALA A 75 19.54 11.57 -20.69
N GLN A 76 18.79 12.06 -21.68
CA GLN A 76 18.95 13.41 -22.20
C GLN A 76 18.69 14.44 -21.08
N ASN A 77 19.55 15.44 -20.93
CA ASN A 77 19.43 16.50 -19.90
C ASN A 77 19.17 15.95 -18.48
N PRO A 78 20.10 15.16 -17.91
CA PRO A 78 19.87 14.42 -16.67
C PRO A 78 19.59 15.34 -15.46
N ARG A 79 20.17 16.54 -15.43
CA ARG A 79 19.93 17.54 -14.36
C ARG A 79 18.46 17.93 -14.19
N LYS A 80 17.65 17.86 -15.25
CA LYS A 80 16.21 18.19 -15.20
C LYS A 80 15.33 16.95 -15.21
N ASN A 81 15.70 15.94 -16.00
CA ASN A 81 14.86 14.77 -16.22
C ASN A 81 14.93 13.75 -15.08
N ILE A 82 16.09 13.58 -14.43
CA ILE A 82 16.24 12.62 -13.33
C ILE A 82 15.43 13.02 -12.09
N PRO A 83 15.48 14.27 -11.58
CA PRO A 83 14.64 14.67 -10.45
C PRO A 83 13.14 14.54 -10.73
N LYS A 84 12.73 14.79 -11.98
CA LYS A 84 11.33 14.66 -12.43
C LYS A 84 10.90 13.18 -12.49
N ALA A 85 11.75 12.30 -12.99
CA ALA A 85 11.51 10.86 -13.05
C ALA A 85 11.38 10.27 -11.64
N ILE A 86 12.30 10.62 -10.72
CA ILE A 86 12.26 10.17 -9.32
C ILE A 86 10.93 10.56 -8.66
N LYS A 87 10.53 11.84 -8.75
CA LYS A 87 9.26 12.30 -8.16
C LYS A 87 8.04 11.58 -8.74
N ARG A 88 8.03 11.31 -10.05
CA ARG A 88 6.95 10.55 -10.69
C ARG A 88 6.90 9.10 -10.21
N THR A 89 8.05 8.44 -10.09
CA THR A 89 8.10 7.06 -9.59
C THR A 89 7.69 6.99 -8.13
N PHE A 90 8.12 7.93 -7.29
CA PHE A 90 7.70 8.01 -5.89
C PHE A 90 6.17 8.12 -5.76
N TRP A 91 5.56 9.08 -6.47
CA TRP A 91 4.11 9.26 -6.43
C TRP A 91 3.39 8.02 -7.01
N ARG A 92 3.92 7.42 -8.07
CA ARG A 92 3.35 6.20 -8.64
C ARG A 92 3.30 5.06 -7.61
N ILE A 93 4.41 4.80 -6.91
CA ILE A 93 4.47 3.76 -5.87
C ILE A 93 3.50 4.11 -4.75
N LEU A 94 3.48 5.36 -4.29
CA LEU A 94 2.61 5.80 -3.21
C LEU A 94 1.12 5.61 -3.56
N VAL A 95 0.62 6.10 -4.71
CA VAL A 95 -0.79 5.92 -5.11
C VAL A 95 -1.15 4.45 -5.16
N PHE A 96 -0.36 3.66 -5.88
CA PHE A 96 -0.79 2.30 -6.24
C PHE A 96 -0.59 1.30 -5.12
N TYR A 97 0.51 1.39 -4.36
CA TYR A 97 0.79 0.46 -3.29
C TYR A 97 0.06 0.85 -2.01
N VAL A 98 0.19 2.11 -1.57
CA VAL A 98 -0.48 2.56 -0.33
C VAL A 98 -1.99 2.59 -0.54
N GLY A 99 -2.46 3.17 -1.65
CA GLY A 99 -3.90 3.18 -1.96
C GLY A 99 -4.48 1.78 -2.17
N GLY A 100 -3.73 0.88 -2.80
CA GLY A 100 -4.15 -0.51 -2.97
C GLY A 100 -4.28 -1.27 -1.65
N VAL A 101 -3.25 -1.21 -0.80
CA VAL A 101 -3.28 -1.83 0.54
C VAL A 101 -4.38 -1.23 1.40
N PHE A 102 -4.59 0.08 1.32
CA PHE A 102 -5.66 0.74 2.05
C PHE A 102 -7.04 0.22 1.64
N ILE A 103 -7.33 0.12 0.34
CA ILE A 103 -8.61 -0.40 -0.14
C ILE A 103 -8.79 -1.87 0.22
N ILE A 104 -7.74 -2.67 0.15
CA ILE A 104 -7.80 -4.07 0.61
C ILE A 104 -8.10 -4.12 2.11
N GLY A 105 -7.53 -3.22 2.92
CA GLY A 105 -7.85 -3.14 4.35
C GLY A 105 -9.26 -2.63 4.66
N LEU A 106 -9.98 -2.03 3.70
CA LEU A 106 -11.38 -1.65 3.90
C LEU A 106 -12.34 -2.83 3.68
N ILE A 107 -11.93 -3.82 2.89
CA ILE A 107 -12.75 -4.98 2.48
C ILE A 107 -12.54 -6.15 3.44
#